data_AF-A0A233HUT9-F1
#
_entry.id   AF-A0A233HUT9-F1
#
_cell.length_a   1.000
_cell.length_b   1.000
_cell.length_c   1.000
_cell.angle_alpha   90.00
_cell.angle_beta   90.00
_cell.angle_gamma   90.00
#
_symmetry.space_group_name_H-M   'P 1'
#
loop_
_entity.id
_entity.type
_entity.pdbx_description
1 polymer ?
#
loop_
_entity_poly.entity_id
_entity_poly.type
_entity_poly.pdbx_seq_one_letter_code
_entity_poly.pdbx_strand_id
1 'polypeptide(L)'
;MKKFEFPSVLSFNRSIYPGIGYMYAKGKESGQIKPLEVGELRLNGTNSNYTPLKTAEAQAAGNPVFQDAVFMPNGSDTLIVKFNLKVTSELFDANNTNNAQVADFLTDFVKAYDESIGLEFLAREYVKSIVSGRFLFRNRTISDELVIKISHEDESYSFDVERQDLDKTFAENSDKIEALTKIFAKGLRDSNELVIFDIEAECFVGEGQEVFPSQEFIDNKGTRTSETKSKVLSFEMVKGVRQATIHTVKLGNGIRTIDTWYSDEEGTNPIPVEPFGVEKRRSTSHRFEKAKSFYGILEKNGIKYLEDMKNGATLETIDKQVHFVVACLIRGGVLSGESKKKNK
;
A
#
# COMPACT_ATOMS: atom_id res chain seq x y z
N MET A 1 -13.11 -29.16 12.04
CA MET A 1 -12.72 -29.55 10.67
C MET A 1 -11.50 -30.46 10.74
N LYS A 2 -11.39 -31.56 9.98
CA LYS A 2 -10.23 -32.49 10.06
C LYS A 2 -9.02 -32.07 9.20
N LYS A 3 -9.26 -31.28 8.14
CA LYS A 3 -8.25 -30.76 7.22
C LYS A 3 -8.80 -29.49 6.58
N PHE A 4 -7.98 -28.45 6.49
CA PHE A 4 -8.31 -27.22 5.77
C PHE A 4 -8.02 -27.39 4.27
N GLU A 5 -9.00 -27.10 3.42
CA GLU A 5 -8.85 -27.07 1.97
C GLU A 5 -9.55 -25.85 1.40
N PHE A 6 -8.89 -25.13 0.49
CA PHE A 6 -9.48 -23.94 -0.10
C PHE A 6 -10.65 -24.29 -1.04
N PRO A 7 -11.78 -23.59 -0.91
CA PRO A 7 -12.89 -23.71 -1.84
C PRO A 7 -12.56 -23.04 -3.18
N SER A 8 -13.29 -23.43 -4.23
CA SER A 8 -13.11 -22.82 -5.57
C SER A 8 -13.71 -21.42 -5.67
N VAL A 9 -14.48 -20.98 -4.67
CA VAL A 9 -14.96 -19.61 -4.51
C VAL A 9 -14.75 -19.21 -3.06
N LEU A 10 -13.93 -18.20 -2.84
CA LEU A 10 -13.72 -17.49 -1.59
C LEU A 10 -13.25 -16.08 -1.89
N SER A 11 -13.89 -15.08 -1.29
CA SER A 11 -13.43 -13.69 -1.31
C SER A 11 -13.76 -12.98 -0.02
N PHE A 12 -12.89 -12.05 0.36
CA PHE A 12 -13.12 -11.10 1.45
C PHE A 12 -13.13 -9.69 0.88
N ASN A 13 -13.94 -8.81 1.45
CA ASN A 13 -13.76 -7.38 1.22
C ASN A 13 -12.47 -6.92 1.91
N ARG A 14 -11.88 -5.85 1.39
CA ARG A 14 -10.74 -5.21 2.09
C ARG A 14 -11.28 -4.49 3.33
N SER A 15 -10.49 -4.38 4.38
CA SER A 15 -10.83 -3.60 5.58
C SER A 15 -10.27 -2.18 5.55
N ILE A 16 -9.39 -1.86 4.60
CA ILE A 16 -8.68 -0.58 4.52
C ILE A 16 -8.93 0.05 3.15
N TYR A 17 -9.55 1.22 3.13
CA TYR A 17 -9.97 1.92 1.91
C TYR A 17 -9.38 3.33 1.85
N PRO A 18 -8.20 3.50 1.22
CA PRO A 18 -7.68 4.83 0.91
C PRO A 18 -8.49 5.48 -0.22
N GLY A 19 -8.82 6.76 -0.04
CA GLY A 19 -9.30 7.65 -1.08
C GLY A 19 -8.19 8.04 -2.07
N ILE A 20 -8.52 8.85 -3.06
CA ILE A 20 -7.56 9.35 -4.06
C ILE A 20 -6.59 10.31 -3.36
N GLY A 21 -5.29 10.13 -3.62
CA GLY A 21 -4.24 11.02 -3.11
C GLY A 21 -4.11 12.26 -3.97
N TYR A 22 -4.73 13.35 -3.55
CA TYR A 22 -4.62 14.62 -4.25
C TYR A 22 -3.29 15.31 -3.94
N MET A 23 -2.61 15.76 -4.99
CA MET A 23 -1.33 16.44 -4.88
C MET A 23 -1.50 17.95 -4.98
N TYR A 24 -0.80 18.69 -4.11
CA TYR A 24 -0.81 20.15 -4.05
C TYR A 24 0.60 20.69 -3.87
N ALA A 25 0.81 21.94 -4.27
CA ALA A 25 1.98 22.73 -3.92
C ALA A 25 1.64 23.71 -2.79
N LYS A 26 2.49 23.80 -1.77
CA LYS A 26 2.42 24.80 -0.72
C LYS A 26 3.52 25.85 -0.96
N GLY A 27 3.11 27.11 -1.02
CA GLY A 27 4.01 28.24 -1.24
C GLY A 27 4.92 28.49 -0.05
N LYS A 28 6.22 28.72 -0.31
CA LYS A 28 7.26 28.86 0.72
C LYS A 28 7.00 30.03 1.67
N GLU A 29 6.73 31.22 1.12
CA GLU A 29 6.49 32.43 1.91
C GLU A 29 5.00 32.61 2.27
N SER A 30 4.11 32.27 1.34
CA SER A 30 2.67 32.53 1.48
C SER A 30 1.93 31.47 2.31
N GLY A 31 2.48 30.26 2.42
CA GLY A 31 1.78 29.09 2.95
C GLY A 31 0.56 28.65 2.10
N GLN A 32 0.31 29.30 0.96
CA GLN A 32 -0.88 29.04 0.15
C GLN A 32 -0.78 27.66 -0.51
N ILE A 33 -1.81 26.85 -0.34
CA ILE A 33 -1.92 25.52 -0.95
C ILE A 33 -2.68 25.62 -2.27
N LYS A 34 -2.12 25.11 -3.36
CA LYS A 34 -2.70 25.11 -4.71
C LYS A 34 -2.64 23.71 -5.34
N PRO A 35 -3.65 23.29 -6.13
CA PRO A 35 -3.58 22.05 -6.90
C PRO A 35 -2.31 21.97 -7.73
N LEU A 36 -1.66 20.81 -7.74
CA LEU A 36 -0.46 20.59 -8.53
C LEU A 36 -0.84 20.02 -9.90
N GLU A 37 -0.50 20.73 -10.97
CA GLU A 37 -0.98 20.41 -12.33
C GLU A 37 -0.08 19.42 -13.08
N VAL A 38 -0.71 18.51 -13.83
CA VAL A 38 -0.02 17.65 -14.80
C VAL A 38 0.28 18.44 -16.08
N GLY A 39 1.57 18.70 -16.29
CA GLY A 39 2.12 19.30 -17.49
C GLY A 39 2.57 18.29 -18.53
N GLU A 40 3.01 18.81 -19.66
CA GLU A 40 3.48 18.05 -20.82
C GLU A 40 4.92 18.43 -21.17
N LEU A 41 5.75 17.44 -21.47
CA LEU A 41 7.12 17.61 -21.93
C LEU A 41 7.34 16.90 -23.26
N ARG A 42 7.97 17.62 -24.20
CA ARG A 42 8.52 17.07 -25.43
C ARG A 42 10.04 17.21 -25.38
N LEU A 43 10.74 16.09 -25.43
CA LEU A 43 12.19 16.01 -25.28
C LEU A 43 12.78 15.31 -26.50
N ASN A 44 13.99 15.68 -26.90
CA ASN A 44 14.78 14.92 -27.86
C ASN A 44 15.81 14.09 -27.09
N GLY A 45 15.48 12.83 -26.83
CA GLY A 45 16.34 11.91 -26.12
C GLY A 45 17.43 11.33 -27.02
N THR A 46 18.25 10.46 -26.43
CA THR A 46 19.26 9.67 -27.14
C THR A 46 18.80 8.23 -27.30
N ASN A 47 19.34 7.53 -28.30
CA ASN A 47 19.18 6.09 -28.39
C ASN A 47 20.11 5.44 -27.36
N SER A 48 19.56 4.90 -26.28
CA SER A 48 20.34 4.27 -25.20
C SER A 48 19.92 2.83 -24.88
N ASN A 49 19.00 2.26 -25.66
CA ASN A 49 18.57 0.88 -25.49
C ASN A 49 19.67 -0.09 -25.96
N TYR A 50 19.85 -1.20 -25.23
CA TYR A 50 20.74 -2.27 -25.65
C TYR A 50 20.11 -3.06 -26.81
N THR A 51 20.34 -2.58 -28.03
CA THR A 51 19.92 -3.21 -29.28
C THR A 51 21.13 -3.38 -30.20
N PRO A 52 21.11 -4.32 -31.16
CA PRO A 52 22.16 -4.43 -32.16
C PRO A 52 22.44 -3.07 -32.80
N LEU A 53 23.71 -2.65 -32.80
CA LEU A 53 24.13 -1.39 -33.41
C LEU A 53 23.85 -1.45 -34.91
N LYS A 54 23.17 -0.42 -35.44
CA LYS A 54 22.96 -0.26 -36.88
C LYS A 54 24.14 0.45 -37.52
N THR A 55 24.24 1.77 -37.32
CA THR A 55 25.37 2.62 -37.73
C THR A 55 25.64 3.70 -36.68
N ALA A 56 26.79 4.37 -36.75
CA ALA A 56 27.11 5.49 -35.86
C ALA A 56 26.10 6.64 -36.01
N GLU A 57 25.70 6.97 -37.24
CA GLU A 57 24.72 8.01 -37.56
C GLU A 57 23.34 7.65 -37.01
N ALA A 58 22.91 6.39 -37.18
CA ALA A 58 21.64 5.92 -36.65
C ALA A 58 21.61 5.94 -35.12
N GLN A 59 22.74 5.67 -34.45
CA GLN A 59 22.85 5.74 -33.00
C GLN A 59 22.79 7.18 -32.49
N ALA A 60 23.42 8.12 -33.21
CA ALA A 60 23.45 9.55 -32.88
C ALA A 60 22.14 10.28 -33.21
N ALA A 61 21.21 9.64 -33.94
CA ALA A 61 19.91 10.21 -34.26
C ALA A 61 19.11 10.52 -32.98
N GLY A 62 18.41 11.66 -32.98
CA GLY A 62 17.52 12.03 -31.89
C GLY A 62 16.38 11.03 -31.73
N ASN A 63 15.95 10.84 -30.48
CA ASN A 63 14.82 10.01 -30.11
C ASN A 63 13.73 10.87 -29.45
N PRO A 64 12.81 11.48 -30.22
CA PRO A 64 11.77 12.34 -29.69
C PRO A 64 10.83 11.58 -28.73
N VAL A 65 10.60 12.14 -27.55
CA VAL A 65 9.72 11.60 -26.51
C VAL A 65 8.68 12.65 -26.12
N PHE A 66 7.42 12.23 -26.04
CA PHE A 66 6.32 13.02 -25.51
C PHE A 66 5.78 12.37 -24.23
N GLN A 67 5.80 13.08 -23.11
CA GLN A 67 5.41 12.55 -21.80
C GLN A 67 4.72 13.58 -20.90
N ASP A 68 3.87 13.11 -20.00
CA ASP A 68 3.41 13.90 -18.86
C ASP A 68 4.51 14.00 -17.78
N ALA A 69 4.56 15.17 -17.13
CA ALA A 69 5.44 15.43 -15.99
C ALA A 69 4.80 16.44 -15.03
N VAL A 70 5.25 16.44 -13.78
CA VAL A 70 4.77 17.35 -12.74
C VAL A 70 5.97 17.94 -12.04
N PHE A 71 6.02 19.27 -11.98
CA PHE A 71 7.09 20.00 -11.29
C PHE A 71 6.51 20.94 -10.26
N MET A 72 7.23 21.14 -9.17
CA MET A 72 6.91 22.16 -8.17
C MET A 72 6.95 23.55 -8.80
N PRO A 73 5.90 24.38 -8.65
CA PRO A 73 5.88 25.74 -9.17
C PRO A 73 6.96 26.62 -8.53
N ASN A 74 7.39 27.66 -9.24
CA ASN A 74 8.22 28.72 -8.68
C ASN A 74 7.55 29.33 -7.42
N GLY A 75 8.32 29.52 -6.35
CA GLY A 75 7.83 29.99 -5.05
C GLY A 75 7.09 28.95 -4.21
N SER A 76 7.06 27.67 -4.62
CA SER A 76 6.52 26.55 -3.83
C SER A 76 7.56 25.44 -3.68
N ASP A 77 7.90 25.10 -2.44
CA ASP A 77 8.95 24.13 -2.12
C ASP A 77 8.43 22.84 -1.47
N THR A 78 7.15 22.83 -1.08
CA THR A 78 6.57 21.72 -0.31
C THR A 78 5.44 21.07 -1.10
N LEU A 79 5.63 19.79 -1.43
CA LEU A 79 4.59 18.92 -1.98
C LEU A 79 3.67 18.48 -0.84
N ILE A 80 2.36 18.66 -1.01
CA ILE A 80 1.35 18.14 -0.10
C ILE A 80 0.59 17.01 -0.78
N VAL A 81 0.44 15.87 -0.10
CA VAL A 81 -0.44 14.77 -0.54
C VAL A 81 -1.54 14.57 0.49
N LYS A 82 -2.81 14.68 0.08
CA LYS A 82 -3.98 14.51 0.96
C LYS A 82 -4.90 13.39 0.49
N PHE A 83 -5.37 12.56 1.42
CA PHE A 83 -6.42 11.57 1.18
C PHE A 83 -7.10 11.18 2.50
N ASN A 84 -8.33 10.69 2.41
CA ASN A 84 -8.96 10.02 3.54
C ASN A 84 -8.67 8.51 3.52
N LEU A 85 -8.71 7.89 4.69
CA LEU A 85 -8.53 6.45 4.87
C LEU A 85 -9.68 5.93 5.73
N LYS A 86 -10.50 5.04 5.17
CA LYS A 86 -11.56 4.37 5.92
C LYS A 86 -11.09 3.00 6.39
N VAL A 87 -11.40 2.65 7.63
CA VAL A 87 -11.11 1.36 8.26
C VAL A 87 -12.42 0.70 8.68
N THR A 88 -12.61 -0.55 8.31
CA THR A 88 -13.85 -1.31 8.52
C THR A 88 -13.59 -2.75 8.96
N SER A 89 -14.59 -3.38 9.57
CA SER A 89 -14.50 -4.73 10.16
C SER A 89 -14.76 -5.87 9.15
N GLU A 90 -14.46 -5.67 7.87
CA GLU A 90 -14.77 -6.63 6.79
C GLU A 90 -14.02 -7.98 6.90
N LEU A 91 -12.94 -8.04 7.68
CA LEU A 91 -12.14 -9.25 7.86
C LEU A 91 -12.88 -10.40 8.59
N PHE A 92 -13.98 -10.13 9.28
CA PHE A 92 -14.73 -11.13 10.05
C PHE A 92 -15.73 -11.92 9.22
N ASP A 93 -16.02 -11.51 7.98
CA ASP A 93 -17.01 -12.18 7.13
C ASP A 93 -16.52 -12.36 5.70
N ALA A 94 -16.73 -13.56 5.18
CA ALA A 94 -16.38 -13.87 3.79
C ALA A 94 -17.45 -13.28 2.87
N ASN A 95 -17.10 -12.27 2.09
CA ASN A 95 -17.99 -11.64 1.11
C ASN A 95 -18.61 -12.63 0.11
N ASN A 96 -17.91 -13.70 -0.27
CA ASN A 96 -18.48 -14.76 -1.11
C ASN A 96 -17.76 -16.08 -0.86
N THR A 97 -18.49 -17.19 -0.78
CA THR A 97 -17.93 -18.54 -0.63
C THR A 97 -18.87 -19.60 -1.22
N ASN A 98 -18.33 -20.70 -1.73
CA ASN A 98 -19.11 -21.91 -2.01
C ASN A 98 -18.89 -23.03 -0.97
N ASN A 99 -18.24 -22.71 0.15
CA ASN A 99 -18.06 -23.62 1.29
C ASN A 99 -18.20 -22.82 2.60
N ALA A 100 -19.36 -22.93 3.25
CA ALA A 100 -19.66 -22.24 4.50
C ALA A 100 -18.70 -22.66 5.64
N GLN A 101 -18.31 -23.94 5.72
CA GLN A 101 -17.42 -24.41 6.79
C GLN A 101 -16.03 -23.76 6.74
N VAL A 102 -15.55 -23.39 5.55
CA VAL A 102 -14.25 -22.68 5.41
C VAL A 102 -14.41 -21.20 5.77
N ALA A 103 -15.54 -20.58 5.40
CA ALA A 103 -15.83 -19.21 5.83
C ALA A 103 -15.94 -19.13 7.36
N ASP A 104 -16.75 -20.01 7.97
CA ASP A 104 -16.89 -20.11 9.43
C ASP A 104 -15.53 -20.33 10.11
N PHE A 105 -14.70 -21.20 9.55
CA PHE A 105 -13.35 -21.43 10.06
C PHE A 105 -12.50 -20.14 10.05
N LEU A 106 -12.52 -19.37 8.96
CA LEU A 106 -11.74 -18.13 8.85
C LEU A 106 -12.29 -17.02 9.74
N THR A 107 -13.62 -16.94 9.89
CA THR A 107 -14.27 -16.06 10.88
C THR A 107 -13.82 -16.42 12.30
N ASP A 108 -13.84 -17.71 12.66
CA ASP A 108 -13.33 -18.19 13.95
C ASP A 108 -11.84 -17.91 14.13
N PHE A 109 -11.06 -18.01 13.05
CA PHE A 109 -9.62 -17.70 13.05
C PHE A 109 -9.36 -16.25 13.44
N VAL A 110 -10.08 -15.31 12.82
CA VAL A 110 -9.94 -13.88 13.14
C VAL A 110 -10.45 -13.58 14.55
N LYS A 111 -11.57 -14.17 14.97
CA LYS A 111 -12.09 -13.98 16.34
C LYS A 111 -11.10 -14.48 17.39
N ALA A 112 -10.55 -15.68 17.22
CA ALA A 112 -9.54 -16.22 18.13
C ALA A 112 -8.27 -15.35 18.15
N TYR A 113 -7.87 -14.78 17.01
CA TYR A 113 -6.76 -13.84 16.94
C TYR A 113 -7.03 -12.56 17.73
N ASP A 114 -8.21 -11.95 17.57
CA ASP A 114 -8.57 -10.73 18.30
C ASP A 114 -8.69 -10.98 19.81
N GLU A 115 -9.29 -12.11 20.21
CA GLU A 115 -9.44 -12.49 21.62
C GLU A 115 -8.10 -12.82 22.30
N SER A 116 -7.19 -13.52 21.61
CA SER A 116 -5.95 -14.03 22.20
C SER A 116 -4.76 -13.08 22.05
N ILE A 117 -4.64 -12.42 20.89
CA ILE A 117 -3.48 -11.60 20.51
C ILE A 117 -3.85 -10.11 20.45
N GLY A 118 -5.05 -9.80 19.96
CA GLY A 118 -5.54 -8.44 19.73
C GLY A 118 -5.22 -7.92 18.32
N LEU A 119 -6.23 -7.30 17.68
CA LEU A 119 -6.06 -6.58 16.41
C LEU A 119 -5.14 -5.35 16.53
N GLU A 120 -4.90 -4.87 17.75
CA GLU A 120 -4.00 -3.77 18.08
C GLU A 120 -2.58 -4.00 17.52
N PHE A 121 -2.10 -5.24 17.50
CA PHE A 121 -0.79 -5.54 16.92
C PHE A 121 -0.71 -5.16 15.43
N LEU A 122 -1.68 -5.61 14.63
CA LEU A 122 -1.71 -5.29 13.20
C LEU A 122 -2.06 -3.83 12.94
N ALA A 123 -3.00 -3.28 13.71
CA ALA A 123 -3.35 -1.87 13.66
C ALA A 123 -2.11 -0.97 13.88
N ARG A 124 -1.25 -1.32 14.85
CA ARG A 124 0.00 -0.61 15.12
C ARG A 124 0.95 -0.65 13.93
N GLU A 125 1.09 -1.80 13.27
CA GLU A 125 1.95 -1.93 12.09
C GLU A 125 1.42 -1.12 10.89
N TYR A 126 0.09 -1.05 10.69
CA TYR A 126 -0.50 -0.16 9.71
C TYR A 126 -0.27 1.31 10.04
N VAL A 127 -0.46 1.72 11.30
CA VAL A 127 -0.19 3.09 11.76
C VAL A 127 1.27 3.47 11.53
N LYS A 128 2.22 2.62 11.95
CA LYS A 128 3.66 2.84 11.67
C LYS A 128 3.97 2.94 10.18
N SER A 129 3.32 2.13 9.35
CA SER A 129 3.47 2.19 7.90
C SER A 129 2.98 3.53 7.32
N ILE A 130 1.85 4.06 7.82
CA ILE A 130 1.35 5.39 7.46
C ILE A 130 2.33 6.48 7.92
N VAL A 131 2.74 6.45 9.20
CA VAL A 131 3.71 7.40 9.78
C VAL A 131 5.04 7.40 9.02
N SER A 132 5.50 6.23 8.55
CA SER A 132 6.74 6.15 7.76
C SER A 132 6.68 6.82 6.38
N GLY A 133 5.47 7.17 5.91
CA GLY A 133 5.23 7.77 4.60
C GLY A 133 5.46 6.83 3.42
N ARG A 134 5.45 5.50 3.62
CA ARG A 134 5.69 4.51 2.54
C ARG A 134 4.75 4.67 1.34
N PHE A 135 3.52 5.16 1.58
CA PHE A 135 2.54 5.48 0.53
C PHE A 135 2.98 6.58 -0.46
N LEU A 136 4.03 7.34 -0.16
CA LEU A 136 4.59 8.38 -1.04
C LEU A 136 5.55 7.83 -2.11
N PHE A 137 6.02 6.58 -1.97
CA PHE A 137 6.97 5.94 -2.90
C PHE A 137 8.16 6.85 -3.22
N ARG A 138 8.33 7.25 -4.49
CA ARG A 138 9.46 8.08 -4.95
C ARG A 138 9.44 9.47 -4.32
N ASN A 139 8.26 10.03 -4.02
CA ASN A 139 8.15 11.33 -3.36
C ASN A 139 8.75 11.29 -1.96
N ARG A 140 8.71 10.13 -1.28
CA ARG A 140 9.40 9.94 0.00
C ARG A 140 10.92 10.08 -0.14
N THR A 141 11.49 9.60 -1.24
CA THR A 141 12.95 9.59 -1.46
C THR A 141 13.50 10.98 -1.72
N ILE A 142 12.78 11.79 -2.52
CA ILE A 142 13.21 13.13 -2.92
C ILE A 142 12.83 14.24 -1.93
N SER A 143 12.11 13.90 -0.87
CA SER A 143 11.88 14.81 0.25
C SER A 143 13.19 15.02 1.00
N ASP A 144 13.49 16.22 1.48
CA ASP A 144 14.54 16.47 2.46
C ASP A 144 13.98 16.21 3.86
N GLU A 145 12.95 16.98 4.21
CA GLU A 145 12.13 16.82 5.41
C GLU A 145 10.78 16.19 5.06
N LEU A 146 10.20 15.44 5.98
CA LEU A 146 8.90 14.78 5.79
C LEU A 146 8.07 14.91 7.06
N VAL A 147 6.89 15.50 6.95
CA VAL A 147 5.91 15.57 8.03
C VAL A 147 4.67 14.78 7.63
N ILE A 148 4.24 13.85 8.47
CA ILE A 148 2.98 13.14 8.31
C ILE A 148 2.00 13.64 9.37
N LYS A 149 0.79 14.01 8.94
CA LYS A 149 -0.32 14.37 9.81
C LYS A 149 -1.46 13.38 9.60
N ILE A 150 -2.01 12.92 10.71
CA ILE A 150 -3.12 11.97 10.76
C ILE A 150 -4.17 12.62 11.66
N SER A 151 -5.35 12.88 11.12
CA SER A 151 -6.48 13.43 11.88
C SER A 151 -7.61 12.42 11.97
N HIS A 152 -8.30 12.41 13.11
CA HIS A 152 -9.52 11.63 13.35
C HIS A 152 -10.46 12.48 14.19
N GLU A 153 -11.67 12.73 13.68
CA GLU A 153 -12.61 13.67 14.28
C GLU A 153 -11.94 15.04 14.53
N ASP A 154 -11.95 15.54 15.78
CA ASP A 154 -11.35 16.81 16.15
C ASP A 154 -9.86 16.70 16.57
N GLU A 155 -9.29 15.50 16.58
CA GLU A 155 -7.90 15.24 16.98
C GLU A 155 -6.96 15.19 15.77
N SER A 156 -5.77 15.79 15.92
CA SER A 156 -4.73 15.80 14.89
C SER A 156 -3.37 15.41 15.48
N TYR A 157 -2.72 14.45 14.84
CA TYR A 157 -1.44 13.88 15.23
C TYR A 157 -0.40 14.21 14.16
N SER A 158 0.68 14.91 14.53
CA SER A 158 1.78 15.27 13.62
C SER A 158 3.07 14.53 13.96
N PHE A 159 3.79 14.09 12.94
CA PHE A 159 5.03 13.32 13.00
C PHE A 159 6.08 13.92 12.08
N ASP A 160 7.17 14.40 12.65
CA ASP A 160 8.41 14.71 11.91
C ASP A 160 9.16 13.40 11.68
N VAL A 161 9.25 12.96 10.43
CA VAL A 161 9.71 11.62 10.08
C VAL A 161 11.19 11.61 9.74
N GLU A 162 12.00 11.03 10.62
CA GLU A 162 13.41 10.76 10.36
C GLU A 162 13.54 9.52 9.47
N ARG A 163 13.51 9.74 8.14
CA ARG A 163 13.42 8.65 7.15
C ARG A 163 14.55 7.63 7.20
N GLN A 164 15.72 8.01 7.75
CA GLN A 164 16.90 7.15 7.92
C GLN A 164 16.86 6.36 9.23
N ASP A 165 16.07 6.80 10.20
CA ASP A 165 15.90 6.16 11.52
C ASP A 165 14.42 6.20 11.92
N LEU A 166 13.64 5.30 11.31
CA LEU A 166 12.22 5.17 11.60
C LEU A 166 11.97 4.68 13.03
N ASP A 167 12.90 3.90 13.60
CA ASP A 167 12.75 3.37 14.96
C ASP A 167 12.81 4.49 15.99
N LYS A 168 13.71 5.46 15.80
CA LYS A 168 13.71 6.70 16.57
C LYS A 168 12.39 7.48 16.41
N THR A 169 11.93 7.66 15.17
CA THR A 169 10.64 8.33 14.90
C THR A 169 9.49 7.66 15.68
N PHE A 170 9.45 6.32 15.71
CA PHE A 170 8.42 5.56 16.40
C PHE A 170 8.57 5.62 17.93
N ALA A 171 9.80 5.57 18.45
CA ALA A 171 10.07 5.64 19.88
C ALA A 171 9.68 7.00 20.47
N GLU A 172 10.03 8.10 19.79
CA GLU A 172 9.72 9.47 20.24
C GLU A 172 8.22 9.81 20.16
N ASN A 173 7.45 9.07 19.37
CA ASN A 173 6.02 9.28 19.16
C ASN A 173 5.17 8.10 19.65
N SER A 174 5.67 7.31 20.61
CA SER A 174 5.00 6.09 21.09
C SER A 174 3.55 6.33 21.52
N ASP A 175 3.30 7.40 22.28
CA ASP A 175 1.97 7.71 22.80
C ASP A 175 0.97 8.08 21.70
N LYS A 176 1.41 8.85 20.70
CA LYS A 176 0.59 9.20 19.51
C LYS A 176 0.27 7.95 18.68
N ILE A 177 1.26 7.09 18.47
CA ILE A 177 1.10 5.84 17.74
C ILE A 177 0.13 4.92 18.49
N GLU A 178 0.24 4.84 19.82
CA GLU A 178 -0.64 4.02 20.64
C GLU A 178 -2.10 4.53 20.61
N ALA A 179 -2.32 5.85 20.67
CA ALA A 179 -3.64 6.44 20.51
C ALA A 179 -4.27 6.08 19.16
N LEU A 180 -3.54 6.31 18.07
CA LEU A 180 -3.98 5.97 16.71
C LEU A 180 -4.19 4.46 16.53
N THR A 181 -3.38 3.62 17.18
CA THR A 181 -3.49 2.16 17.14
C THR A 181 -4.83 1.70 17.69
N LYS A 182 -5.26 2.26 18.83
CA LYS A 182 -6.56 1.95 19.45
C LYS A 182 -7.72 2.34 18.53
N ILE A 183 -7.66 3.53 17.94
CA ILE A 183 -8.68 4.01 16.99
C ILE A 183 -8.74 3.10 15.76
N PHE A 184 -7.59 2.76 15.18
CA PHE A 184 -7.51 1.90 14.00
C PHE A 184 -8.00 0.48 14.30
N ALA A 185 -7.62 -0.11 15.45
CA ALA A 185 -8.09 -1.41 15.89
C ALA A 185 -9.61 -1.43 16.11
N LYS A 186 -10.18 -0.35 16.67
CA LYS A 186 -11.62 -0.19 16.81
C LYS A 186 -12.35 -0.30 15.47
N GLY A 187 -11.84 0.38 14.43
CA GLY A 187 -12.40 0.30 13.08
C GLY A 187 -12.26 -1.08 12.43
N LEU A 188 -11.21 -1.84 12.76
CA LEU A 188 -11.09 -3.23 12.32
C LEU A 188 -12.04 -4.17 13.07
N ARG A 189 -12.49 -3.81 14.28
CA ARG A 189 -13.25 -4.69 15.18
C ARG A 189 -14.76 -4.47 15.11
N ASP A 190 -15.20 -3.22 15.16
CA ASP A 190 -16.61 -2.88 15.32
C ASP A 190 -17.32 -2.72 13.96
N SER A 191 -18.31 -3.56 13.71
CA SER A 191 -19.11 -3.52 12.48
C SER A 191 -20.10 -2.36 12.42
N ASN A 192 -20.35 -1.67 13.52
CA ASN A 192 -21.25 -0.51 13.58
C ASN A 192 -20.50 0.82 13.45
N GLU A 193 -19.17 0.81 13.50
CA GLU A 193 -18.37 2.02 13.40
C GLU A 193 -17.57 2.09 12.10
N LEU A 194 -17.68 3.24 11.43
CA LEU A 194 -16.82 3.59 10.31
C LEU A 194 -15.73 4.55 10.81
N VAL A 195 -14.53 4.03 11.01
CA VAL A 195 -13.38 4.87 11.36
C VAL A 195 -12.83 5.53 10.09
N ILE A 196 -12.71 6.85 10.14
CA ILE A 196 -12.15 7.66 9.04
C ILE A 196 -10.96 8.45 9.58
N PHE A 197 -9.84 8.36 8.88
CA PHE A 197 -8.69 9.23 9.09
C PHE A 197 -8.51 10.16 7.91
N ASP A 198 -8.13 11.40 8.17
CA ASP A 198 -7.60 12.31 7.16
C ASP A 198 -6.07 12.31 7.23
N ILE A 199 -5.43 11.93 6.12
CA ILE A 199 -3.98 11.81 6.00
C ILE A 199 -3.45 12.96 5.15
N GLU A 200 -2.48 13.68 5.68
CA GLU A 200 -1.73 14.72 4.99
C GLU A 200 -0.23 14.44 5.12
N ALA A 201 0.48 14.42 3.99
CA ALA A 201 1.94 14.39 3.98
C ALA A 201 2.46 15.73 3.46
N GLU A 202 3.38 16.36 4.19
CA GLU A 202 4.17 17.48 3.71
C GLU A 202 5.59 17.00 3.37
N CYS A 203 5.94 17.04 2.09
CA CYS A 203 7.23 16.66 1.55
C CYS A 203 7.99 17.91 1.10
N PHE A 204 9.02 18.31 1.83
CA PHE A 204 9.89 19.42 1.45
C PHE A 204 10.83 18.95 0.35
N VAL A 205 10.57 19.35 -0.89
CA VAL A 205 11.28 18.86 -2.08
C VAL A 205 12.09 19.97 -2.76
N GLY A 206 11.69 21.23 -2.61
CA GLY A 206 12.32 22.37 -3.27
C GLY A 206 11.61 22.81 -4.56
N GLU A 207 11.84 24.07 -4.92
CA GLU A 207 11.23 24.69 -6.09
C GLU A 207 11.73 24.07 -7.40
N GLY A 208 10.82 23.92 -8.39
CA GLY A 208 11.16 23.38 -9.71
C GLY A 208 11.46 21.87 -9.74
N GLN A 209 11.41 21.16 -8.62
CA GLN A 209 11.67 19.71 -8.60
C GLN A 209 10.54 18.90 -9.22
N GLU A 210 10.90 17.80 -9.92
CA GLU A 210 9.91 16.83 -10.42
C GLU A 210 9.32 16.05 -9.25
N VAL A 211 8.00 15.88 -9.23
CA VAL A 211 7.31 14.98 -8.30
C VAL A 211 6.55 13.89 -9.04
N PHE A 212 6.15 12.85 -8.33
CA PHE A 212 5.78 11.56 -8.93
C PHE A 212 4.35 11.11 -8.56
N PRO A 213 3.35 11.50 -9.37
CA PRO A 213 1.99 10.95 -9.30
C PRO A 213 1.93 9.46 -9.68
N SER A 214 0.73 8.89 -9.75
CA SER A 214 0.54 7.58 -10.39
C SER A 214 0.66 7.69 -11.90
N GLN A 215 1.14 6.62 -12.55
CA GLN A 215 1.21 6.52 -13.99
C GLN A 215 0.07 5.64 -14.48
N GLU A 216 -0.62 6.07 -15.53
CA GLU A 216 -1.66 5.27 -16.16
C GLU A 216 -1.04 4.16 -17.02
N PHE A 217 -1.70 3.00 -17.01
CA PHE A 217 -1.33 1.91 -17.90
C PHE A 217 -1.89 2.19 -19.31
N ILE A 218 -1.01 2.23 -20.31
CA ILE A 218 -1.37 2.46 -21.70
C ILE A 218 -1.17 1.15 -22.48
N ASP A 219 -2.27 0.51 -22.88
CA ASP A 219 -2.25 -0.67 -23.76
C ASP A 219 -2.09 -0.22 -25.23
N ASN A 220 -0.87 0.19 -25.59
CA ASN A 220 -0.57 0.58 -26.98
C ASN A 220 -0.24 -0.66 -27.82
N LYS A 221 -1.27 -1.25 -28.44
CA LYS A 221 -1.12 -2.26 -29.51
C LYS A 221 -0.70 -1.68 -30.87
N GLY A 222 -0.55 -0.36 -30.98
CA GLY A 222 -0.12 0.35 -32.21
C GLY A 222 1.34 0.80 -32.20
N THR A 223 1.83 1.25 -33.36
CA THR A 223 3.19 1.80 -33.53
C THR A 223 3.36 3.09 -32.72
N ARG A 224 4.31 3.11 -31.79
CA ARG A 224 4.69 4.35 -31.07
C ARG A 224 5.33 5.33 -32.06
N THR A 225 4.77 6.54 -32.16
CA THR A 225 5.32 7.67 -32.90
C THR A 225 5.73 8.79 -31.92
N SER A 226 6.44 9.80 -32.42
CA SER A 226 6.76 11.03 -31.66
C SER A 226 5.52 11.84 -31.21
N GLU A 227 4.35 11.53 -31.77
CA GLU A 227 3.07 12.16 -31.43
C GLU A 227 2.29 11.39 -30.36
N THR A 228 2.56 10.09 -30.20
CA THR A 228 1.95 9.29 -29.13
C THR A 228 2.67 9.47 -27.80
N LYS A 229 1.92 9.86 -26.78
CA LYS A 229 2.44 10.05 -25.42
C LYS A 229 2.89 8.72 -24.83
N SER A 230 4.14 8.63 -24.39
CA SER A 230 4.77 7.40 -23.86
C SER A 230 4.53 7.19 -22.37
N LYS A 231 4.24 8.27 -21.62
CA LYS A 231 3.94 8.28 -20.19
C LYS A 231 2.77 9.22 -19.96
N VAL A 232 1.66 8.67 -19.47
CA VAL A 232 0.48 9.43 -19.02
C VAL A 232 0.44 9.35 -17.51
N LEU A 233 0.29 10.50 -16.85
CA LEU A 233 0.16 10.58 -15.39
C LEU A 233 -1.31 10.68 -14.99
N SER A 234 -1.64 10.16 -13.82
CA SER A 234 -2.99 10.21 -13.27
C SER A 234 -3.32 11.62 -12.82
N PHE A 235 -4.54 12.07 -13.15
CA PHE A 235 -5.06 13.36 -12.75
C PHE A 235 -6.59 13.33 -12.62
N GLU A 236 -7.13 14.31 -11.91
CA GLU A 236 -8.54 14.68 -11.96
C GLU A 236 -8.71 16.12 -12.44
N MET A 237 -9.83 16.39 -13.12
CA MET A 237 -10.17 17.74 -13.56
C MET A 237 -10.83 18.51 -12.42
N VAL A 238 -10.11 19.50 -11.86
CA VAL A 238 -10.62 20.34 -10.77
C VAL A 238 -10.59 21.79 -11.23
N LYS A 239 -11.78 22.39 -11.44
CA LYS A 239 -11.93 23.79 -11.89
C LYS A 239 -11.08 24.12 -13.14
N GLY A 240 -10.98 23.17 -14.07
CA GLY A 240 -10.22 23.33 -15.32
C GLY A 240 -8.74 22.95 -15.22
N VAL A 241 -8.22 22.60 -14.04
CA VAL A 241 -6.84 22.16 -13.84
C VAL A 241 -6.76 20.64 -13.84
N ARG A 242 -5.75 20.08 -14.52
CA ARG A 242 -5.42 18.64 -14.46
C ARG A 242 -4.65 18.35 -13.16
N GLN A 243 -5.34 18.31 -12.03
CA GLN A 243 -4.70 18.10 -10.73
C GLN A 243 -4.13 16.68 -10.63
N ALA A 244 -2.83 16.56 -10.37
CA ALA A 244 -2.13 15.30 -10.27
C ALA A 244 -2.62 14.45 -9.07
N THR A 245 -2.70 13.14 -9.28
CA THR A 245 -3.22 12.21 -8.26
C THR A 245 -2.38 10.97 -8.06
N ILE A 246 -2.52 10.38 -6.87
CA ILE A 246 -2.02 9.04 -6.53
C ILE A 246 -3.21 8.10 -6.42
N HIS A 247 -3.16 6.99 -7.18
CA HIS A 247 -4.23 5.98 -7.17
C HIS A 247 -4.39 5.35 -5.79
N THR A 248 -5.65 5.04 -5.46
CA THR A 248 -6.04 4.33 -4.22
C THR A 248 -5.28 3.01 -4.05
N VAL A 249 -5.10 2.24 -5.14
CA VAL A 249 -4.37 0.96 -5.11
C VAL A 249 -2.89 1.13 -4.79
N LYS A 250 -2.28 2.25 -5.19
CA LYS A 250 -0.87 2.57 -4.90
C LYS A 250 -0.72 3.02 -3.45
N LEU A 251 -1.60 3.90 -2.96
CA LEU A 251 -1.64 4.28 -1.55
C LEU A 251 -1.85 3.05 -0.65
N GLY A 252 -2.85 2.22 -0.97
CA GLY A 252 -3.14 0.99 -0.24
C GLY A 252 -1.98 0.00 -0.23
N ASN A 253 -1.24 -0.12 -1.34
CA ASN A 253 -0.01 -0.92 -1.40
C ASN A 253 1.05 -0.41 -0.41
N GLY A 254 1.27 0.91 -0.37
CA GLY A 254 2.21 1.52 0.59
C GLY A 254 1.78 1.31 2.04
N ILE A 255 0.49 1.52 2.34
CA ILE A 255 -0.06 1.35 3.69
C ILE A 255 0.12 -0.09 4.18
N ARG A 256 -0.16 -1.10 3.36
CA ARG A 256 0.01 -2.52 3.74
C ARG A 256 1.43 -3.06 3.58
N THR A 257 2.44 -2.21 3.43
CA THR A 257 3.85 -2.59 3.45
C THR A 257 4.31 -2.81 4.89
N ILE A 258 3.86 -3.93 5.46
CA ILE A 258 4.04 -4.31 6.88
C ILE A 258 4.56 -5.75 7.04
N ASP A 259 4.61 -6.54 5.96
CA ASP A 259 5.03 -7.95 6.06
C ASP A 259 6.54 -8.04 6.23
N THR A 260 6.99 -8.25 7.45
CA THR A 260 8.37 -8.57 7.82
C THR A 260 8.52 -10.04 8.25
N TRP A 261 7.43 -10.82 8.19
CA TRP A 261 7.36 -12.19 8.72
C TRP A 261 7.70 -13.26 7.68
N TYR A 262 8.24 -12.87 6.53
CA TYR A 262 8.56 -13.80 5.44
C TYR A 262 9.98 -14.37 5.54
N SER A 263 10.81 -13.81 6.42
CA SER A 263 12.17 -14.22 6.73
C SER A 263 12.43 -14.07 8.23
N ASP A 264 13.29 -14.92 8.79
CA ASP A 264 13.78 -14.81 10.17
C ASP A 264 15.05 -13.96 10.29
N GLU A 265 15.54 -13.43 9.16
CA GLU A 265 16.72 -12.56 9.12
C GLU A 265 16.45 -11.22 9.82
N GLU A 266 17.40 -10.82 10.67
CA GLU A 266 17.38 -9.50 11.29
C GLU A 266 17.47 -8.40 10.22
N GLY A 267 16.70 -7.32 10.38
CA GLY A 267 16.65 -6.24 9.39
C GLY A 267 15.84 -6.57 8.12
N THR A 268 14.99 -7.60 8.16
CA THR A 268 14.07 -7.91 7.05
C THR A 268 13.23 -6.68 6.69
N ASN A 269 13.35 -6.24 5.44
CA ASN A 269 12.62 -5.08 4.95
C ASN A 269 11.13 -5.42 4.78
N PRO A 270 10.20 -4.55 5.20
CA PRO A 270 8.78 -4.82 5.03
C PRO A 270 8.40 -4.82 3.55
N ILE A 271 7.60 -5.81 3.15
CA ILE A 271 6.97 -5.89 1.83
C ILE A 271 5.45 -5.69 1.92
N PRO A 272 4.77 -5.31 0.83
CA PRO A 272 3.32 -5.28 0.81
C PRO A 272 2.74 -6.68 1.08
N VAL A 273 1.79 -6.78 2.00
CA VAL A 273 1.09 -8.04 2.32
C VAL A 273 0.35 -8.55 1.09
N GLU A 274 0.86 -9.62 0.48
CA GLU A 274 0.28 -10.31 -0.66
C GLU A 274 0.26 -11.82 -0.37
N PRO A 275 -0.74 -12.59 -0.86
CA PRO A 275 -0.82 -14.03 -0.60
C PRO A 275 0.44 -14.83 -0.96
N PHE A 276 1.22 -14.35 -1.95
CA PHE A 276 2.50 -14.92 -2.37
C PHE A 276 3.70 -13.99 -2.10
N GLY A 277 3.55 -12.95 -1.28
CA GLY A 277 4.65 -12.04 -0.92
C GLY A 277 5.30 -11.38 -2.14
N VAL A 278 4.49 -10.89 -3.09
CA VAL A 278 4.99 -10.34 -4.36
C VAL A 278 5.50 -8.91 -4.17
N GLU A 279 6.80 -8.74 -4.37
CA GLU A 279 7.45 -7.45 -4.48
C GLU A 279 7.64 -7.08 -5.96
N LYS A 280 6.66 -6.38 -6.53
CA LYS A 280 6.65 -6.04 -7.97
C LYS A 280 7.91 -5.31 -8.43
N ARG A 281 8.49 -4.43 -7.60
CA ARG A 281 9.68 -3.64 -7.96
C ARG A 281 10.90 -4.52 -8.26
N ARG A 282 11.02 -5.66 -7.57
CA ARG A 282 12.13 -6.61 -7.73
C ARG A 282 11.71 -7.86 -8.51
N SER A 283 10.48 -7.92 -9.05
CA SER A 283 9.91 -9.10 -9.69
C SER A 283 10.11 -10.38 -8.85
N THR A 284 10.04 -10.25 -7.52
CA THR A 284 10.36 -11.33 -6.57
C THR A 284 9.09 -11.72 -5.80
N SER A 285 8.95 -13.01 -5.51
CA SER A 285 7.88 -13.56 -4.67
C SER A 285 8.52 -14.22 -3.45
N HIS A 286 8.54 -13.50 -2.33
CA HIS A 286 9.24 -13.90 -1.10
C HIS A 286 8.57 -15.10 -0.41
N ARG A 287 7.28 -15.34 -0.71
CA ARG A 287 6.48 -16.44 -0.16
C ARG A 287 6.04 -17.42 -1.24
N PHE A 288 6.82 -17.56 -2.32
CA PHE A 288 6.50 -18.46 -3.44
C PHE A 288 6.45 -19.93 -3.04
N GLU A 289 7.31 -20.36 -2.10
CA GLU A 289 7.28 -21.71 -1.55
C GLU A 289 5.89 -21.98 -0.97
N LYS A 290 5.24 -23.06 -1.42
CA LYS A 290 3.84 -23.36 -1.06
C LYS A 290 3.61 -23.21 0.45
N ALA A 291 4.50 -23.76 1.28
CA ALA A 291 4.41 -23.75 2.73
C ALA A 291 4.51 -22.36 3.41
N LYS A 292 4.96 -21.32 2.70
CA LYS A 292 5.11 -19.94 3.21
C LYS A 292 4.07 -18.97 2.64
N SER A 293 3.35 -19.38 1.60
CA SER A 293 2.22 -18.63 1.03
C SER A 293 1.02 -18.65 1.98
N PHE A 294 0.11 -17.68 1.84
CA PHE A 294 -1.15 -17.64 2.58
C PHE A 294 -1.90 -18.97 2.48
N TYR A 295 -1.93 -19.55 1.28
CA TYR A 295 -2.63 -20.80 1.01
C TYR A 295 -1.98 -21.99 1.72
N GLY A 296 -0.68 -22.21 1.54
CA GLY A 296 -0.04 -23.37 2.15
C GLY A 296 0.12 -23.24 3.66
N ILE A 297 0.20 -22.02 4.22
CA ILE A 297 0.14 -21.81 5.67
C ILE A 297 -1.20 -22.32 6.23
N LEU A 298 -2.32 -21.90 5.64
CA LEU A 298 -3.65 -22.34 6.10
C LEU A 298 -3.87 -23.85 5.88
N GLU A 299 -3.47 -24.40 4.73
CA GLU A 299 -3.57 -25.85 4.46
C GLU A 299 -2.75 -26.69 5.44
N LYS A 300 -1.56 -26.23 5.82
CA LYS A 300 -0.61 -27.00 6.65
C LYS A 300 -0.83 -26.81 8.14
N ASN A 301 -1.01 -25.56 8.57
CA ASN A 301 -0.96 -25.16 9.98
C ASN A 301 -2.22 -24.46 10.46
N GLY A 302 -3.20 -24.13 9.59
CA GLY A 302 -4.35 -23.30 9.96
C GLY A 302 -5.12 -23.81 11.17
N ILE A 303 -5.46 -25.11 11.20
CA ILE A 303 -6.19 -25.73 12.33
C ILE A 303 -5.36 -25.65 13.61
N LYS A 304 -4.07 -25.97 13.53
CA LYS A 304 -3.16 -25.89 14.68
C LYS A 304 -3.09 -24.47 15.24
N TYR A 305 -2.92 -23.45 14.39
CA TYR A 305 -2.86 -22.07 14.85
C TYR A 305 -4.17 -21.60 15.49
N LEU A 306 -5.32 -22.02 14.95
CA LEU A 306 -6.61 -21.76 15.60
C LEU A 306 -6.68 -22.39 17.00
N GLU A 307 -6.22 -23.64 17.15
CA GLU A 307 -6.16 -24.33 18.44
C GLU A 307 -5.17 -23.66 19.40
N ASP A 308 -3.98 -23.28 18.92
CA ASP A 308 -2.95 -22.58 19.70
C ASP A 308 -3.54 -21.26 20.28
N MET A 309 -4.23 -20.45 19.45
CA MET A 309 -4.90 -19.23 19.91
C MET A 309 -6.04 -19.53 20.90
N LYS A 310 -6.89 -20.53 20.62
CA LYS A 310 -7.96 -20.93 21.55
C LYS A 310 -7.43 -21.49 22.89
N ASN A 311 -6.20 -21.99 22.90
CA ASN A 311 -5.52 -22.50 24.10
C ASN A 311 -4.64 -21.47 24.80
N GLY A 312 -4.76 -20.17 24.43
CA GLY A 312 -4.13 -19.07 25.14
C GLY A 312 -2.72 -18.70 24.65
N ALA A 313 -2.38 -19.00 23.40
CA ALA A 313 -1.16 -18.46 22.80
C ALA A 313 -1.18 -16.92 22.81
N THR A 314 -0.12 -16.30 23.33
CA THR A 314 0.07 -14.85 23.39
C THR A 314 0.89 -14.34 22.21
N LEU A 315 1.02 -13.02 22.07
CA LEU A 315 1.87 -12.38 21.07
C LEU A 315 3.32 -12.90 21.05
N GLU A 316 3.87 -13.27 22.21
CA GLU A 316 5.24 -13.77 22.36
C GLU A 316 5.40 -15.24 21.95
N THR A 317 4.32 -16.02 22.05
CA THR A 317 4.35 -17.48 21.84
C THR A 317 3.78 -17.91 20.50
N ILE A 318 2.93 -17.08 19.88
CA ILE A 318 2.28 -17.39 18.61
C ILE A 318 3.28 -17.37 17.46
N ASP A 319 3.06 -18.24 16.48
CA ASP A 319 3.83 -18.23 15.25
C ASP A 319 3.54 -16.94 14.47
N LYS A 320 4.60 -16.20 14.08
CA LYS A 320 4.51 -14.93 13.33
C LYS A 320 3.73 -15.06 12.03
N GLN A 321 3.63 -16.28 11.45
CA GLN A 321 2.80 -16.52 10.26
C GLN A 321 1.30 -16.24 10.48
N VAL A 322 0.82 -16.29 11.72
CA VAL A 322 -0.56 -15.95 12.06
C VAL A 322 -0.88 -14.48 11.74
N HIS A 323 0.03 -13.56 12.06
CA HIS A 323 -0.12 -12.14 11.71
C HIS A 323 -0.24 -11.94 10.20
N PHE A 324 0.59 -12.65 9.42
CA PHE A 324 0.54 -12.60 7.96
C PHE A 324 -0.80 -13.10 7.41
N VAL A 325 -1.36 -14.19 7.97
CA VAL A 325 -2.67 -14.71 7.56
C VAL A 325 -3.77 -13.68 7.80
N VAL A 326 -3.83 -13.10 9.00
CA VAL A 326 -4.85 -12.10 9.34
C VAL A 326 -4.66 -10.81 8.52
N ALA A 327 -3.42 -10.39 8.28
CA ALA A 327 -3.14 -9.26 7.40
C ALA A 327 -3.58 -9.50 5.94
N CYS A 328 -3.51 -10.74 5.44
CA CYS A 328 -4.08 -11.10 4.14
C CYS A 328 -5.61 -11.00 4.12
N LEU A 329 -6.29 -11.33 5.22
CA LEU A 329 -7.74 -11.16 5.35
C LEU A 329 -8.13 -9.68 5.41
N ILE A 330 -7.38 -8.84 6.14
CA ILE A 330 -7.54 -7.37 6.16
C ILE A 330 -7.35 -6.78 4.75
N ARG A 331 -6.36 -7.26 4.00
CA ARG A 331 -6.16 -6.86 2.59
C ARG A 331 -7.38 -7.24 1.73
N GLY A 332 -7.98 -8.40 2.00
CA GLY A 332 -9.10 -8.96 1.24
C GLY A 332 -8.73 -9.36 -0.20
N GLY A 333 -9.76 -9.50 -1.03
CA GLY A 333 -9.68 -9.92 -2.43
C GLY A 333 -10.18 -11.35 -2.65
N VAL A 334 -10.00 -11.84 -3.88
CA VAL A 334 -10.33 -13.23 -4.24
C VAL A 334 -9.22 -14.15 -3.75
N LEU A 335 -9.57 -15.06 -2.83
CA LEU A 335 -8.67 -15.98 -2.13
C LEU A 335 -9.08 -17.44 -2.40
N SER A 336 -9.49 -17.73 -3.63
CA SER A 336 -10.02 -19.04 -4.04
C SER A 336 -8.92 -20.03 -4.40
N GLY A 337 -9.16 -21.31 -4.12
CA GLY A 337 -8.36 -22.42 -4.66
C GLY A 337 -8.74 -22.75 -6.10
N GLU A 338 -7.99 -23.66 -6.74
CA GLU A 338 -8.30 -24.11 -8.08
C GLU A 338 -9.69 -24.75 -8.17
N SER A 339 -10.45 -24.42 -9.22
CA SER A 339 -11.66 -25.16 -9.55
C SER A 339 -11.27 -26.58 -9.98
N LYS A 340 -11.67 -27.60 -9.23
CA LYS A 340 -11.59 -28.99 -9.70
C LYS A 340 -12.41 -29.09 -10.99
N LYS A 341 -11.75 -29.19 -12.15
CA LYS A 341 -12.44 -29.43 -13.43
C LYS A 341 -13.26 -30.71 -13.24
N LYS A 342 -14.59 -30.62 -13.34
CA LYS A 342 -15.42 -31.81 -13.53
C LYS A 342 -14.99 -32.38 -14.89
N ASN A 343 -14.29 -33.50 -14.88
CA ASN A 343 -14.14 -34.31 -16.08
C ASN A 343 -15.56 -34.63 -16.54
N LYS A 344 -15.93 -34.11 -17.72
CA LYS A 344 -17.18 -34.47 -18.40
C LYS A 344 -17.06 -35.86 -18.99
#